data_AF-A0AAN8ZYE8-F1
#
_entry.id   AF-A0AAN8ZYE8-F1
#
_cell.length_a   1.000
_cell.length_b   1.000
_cell.length_c   1.000
_cell.angle_alpha   90.00
_cell.angle_beta   90.00
_cell.angle_gamma   90.00
#
_symmetry.space_group_name_H-M   'P 1'
#
loop_
_entity.id
_entity.type
_entity.pdbx_description
1 polymer ?
#
loop_
_entity_poly.entity_id
_entity_poly.type
_entity_poly.pdbx_seq_one_letter_code
_entity_poly.pdbx_strand_id
1 'polypeptide(L)'
;MNELSFHPIDTLHIVRDGRYGFPPTLSEDDDWDGIVGELVRKEVDMAIAPLTITSMREQVIDFTKPFMTSGISIMMKKPLRDPSGVFNFMYPLSEEIWICAICACVGVSIVLFLVSRFSPYEWKVTETYRKSVVSNDFSMRNSLWFVIASSLHQRSDLFP
;
A
#
# COMPACT_ATOMS: atom_id res chain seq x y z
N MET A 1 50.71 21.73 -17.71
CA MET A 1 49.50 21.06 -18.22
C MET A 1 49.61 21.09 -19.73
N ASN A 2 49.91 19.95 -20.35
CA ASN A 2 49.96 19.88 -21.81
C ASN A 2 48.52 19.91 -22.29
N GLU A 3 48.13 20.97 -23.01
CA GLU A 3 46.87 21.00 -23.73
C GLU A 3 46.91 19.88 -24.76
N LEU A 4 45.90 19.00 -24.73
CA LEU A 4 45.70 18.00 -25.78
C LEU A 4 45.31 18.75 -27.06
N SER A 5 46.27 18.97 -27.95
CA SER A 5 46.02 19.53 -29.28
C SER A 5 45.40 18.46 -30.17
N PHE A 6 44.07 18.35 -30.13
CA PHE A 6 43.34 17.53 -31.10
C PHE A 6 43.36 18.21 -32.47
N HIS A 7 43.53 17.42 -33.53
CA HIS A 7 43.16 17.88 -34.86
C HIS A 7 41.66 18.19 -34.87
N PRO A 8 41.20 19.19 -35.65
CA PRO A 8 39.78 19.49 -35.79
C PRO A 8 38.98 18.21 -36.07
N ILE A 9 37.86 18.04 -35.36
CA ILE A 9 36.99 16.87 -35.55
C ILE A 9 36.32 17.01 -36.92
N ASP A 10 36.79 16.25 -37.90
CA ASP A 10 36.30 16.37 -39.27
C ASP A 10 34.92 15.70 -39.48
N THR A 11 34.56 14.69 -38.67
CA THR A 11 33.28 13.97 -38.80
C THR A 11 32.73 13.44 -37.47
N LEU A 12 31.44 13.70 -37.22
CA LEU A 12 30.66 13.10 -36.15
C LEU A 12 29.53 12.27 -36.77
N HIS A 13 29.43 11.00 -36.40
CA HIS A 13 28.33 10.14 -36.81
C HIS A 13 27.73 9.40 -35.63
N ILE A 14 26.48 8.98 -35.81
CA ILE A 14 25.76 8.15 -34.85
C ILE A 14 26.00 6.70 -35.24
N VAL A 15 26.21 5.84 -34.24
CA VAL A 15 26.37 4.40 -34.41
C VAL A 15 25.27 3.82 -35.31
N ARG A 16 25.65 2.99 -36.28
CA ARG A 16 24.73 2.57 -37.38
C ARG A 16 23.52 1.77 -36.90
N ASP A 17 23.68 0.95 -35.87
CA ASP A 17 22.66 0.02 -35.37
C ASP A 17 21.93 0.53 -34.10
N GLY A 18 22.33 1.68 -33.56
CA GLY A 18 21.79 2.25 -32.32
C GLY A 18 22.15 1.49 -31.03
N ARG A 19 23.14 0.58 -31.05
CA ARG A 19 23.48 -0.27 -29.90
C ARG A 19 24.77 0.17 -29.22
N TYR A 20 24.89 -0.15 -27.93
CA TYR A 20 26.11 0.12 -27.17
C TYR A 20 27.27 -0.83 -27.50
N GLY A 21 26.96 -2.07 -27.89
CA GLY A 21 27.94 -3.10 -28.16
C GLY A 21 27.80 -4.30 -27.22
N PHE A 22 27.40 -5.41 -27.83
CA PHE A 22 27.30 -6.75 -27.27
C PHE A 22 28.42 -7.63 -27.81
N PRO A 23 28.91 -8.56 -26.99
CA PRO A 23 29.91 -9.52 -27.43
C PRO A 23 29.32 -10.48 -28.47
N PRO A 24 30.17 -11.05 -29.32
CA PRO A 24 29.73 -11.97 -30.35
C PRO A 24 29.06 -13.23 -29.77
N THR A 25 28.00 -13.67 -30.43
CA THR A 25 27.09 -14.72 -29.95
C THR A 25 27.30 -16.03 -30.69
N LEU A 26 28.13 -16.94 -30.17
CA LEU A 26 28.32 -18.38 -30.54
C LEU A 26 28.55 -18.75 -32.04
N SER A 27 28.23 -17.91 -33.01
CA SER A 27 28.60 -18.06 -34.41
C SER A 27 30.01 -17.51 -34.63
N GLU A 28 30.85 -18.29 -35.32
CA GLU A 28 32.26 -17.96 -35.57
C GLU A 28 32.48 -16.67 -36.38
N ASP A 29 31.44 -16.17 -37.06
CA ASP A 29 31.45 -14.93 -37.85
C ASP A 29 30.82 -13.71 -37.14
N ASP A 30 30.36 -13.86 -35.90
CA ASP A 30 29.82 -12.73 -35.14
C ASP A 30 31.00 -11.94 -34.55
N ASP A 31 31.04 -10.63 -34.77
CA ASP A 31 31.97 -9.69 -34.15
C ASP A 31 31.19 -8.79 -33.18
N TRP A 32 31.88 -7.96 -32.40
CA TRP A 32 31.20 -6.98 -31.55
C TRP A 32 30.28 -6.06 -32.37
N ASP A 33 29.05 -5.86 -31.88
CA ASP A 33 28.09 -4.91 -32.48
C ASP A 33 28.22 -3.50 -31.87
N GLY A 34 27.40 -2.56 -32.33
CA GLY A 34 27.27 -1.23 -31.74
C GLY A 34 28.55 -0.40 -31.68
N ILE A 35 28.59 0.49 -30.69
CA ILE A 35 29.71 1.40 -30.47
C ILE A 35 31.02 0.64 -30.25
N VAL A 36 30.99 -0.45 -29.48
CA VAL A 36 32.18 -1.28 -29.25
C VAL A 36 32.69 -1.89 -30.55
N GLY A 37 31.79 -2.39 -31.40
CA GLY A 37 32.14 -2.95 -32.71
C GLY A 37 32.82 -1.94 -33.63
N GLU A 38 32.28 -0.72 -33.74
CA GLU A 38 32.88 0.33 -34.58
C GLU A 38 34.28 0.73 -34.09
N LEU A 39 34.51 0.72 -32.76
CA LEU A 39 35.84 0.95 -32.17
C LEU A 39 36.81 -0.22 -32.45
N VAL A 40 36.37 -1.46 -32.29
CA VAL A 40 37.18 -2.67 -32.53
C VAL A 40 37.60 -2.75 -34.00
N ARG A 41 36.69 -2.45 -34.93
CA ARG A 41 36.97 -2.41 -36.38
C ARG A 41 37.70 -1.14 -36.82
N LYS A 42 38.00 -0.22 -35.90
CA LYS A 42 38.67 1.08 -36.17
C LYS A 42 37.94 1.93 -37.21
N GLU A 43 36.61 1.86 -37.22
CA GLU A 43 35.77 2.75 -38.01
C GLU A 43 35.65 4.14 -37.37
N VAL A 44 35.91 4.23 -36.06
CA VAL A 44 35.98 5.46 -35.27
C VAL A 44 37.24 5.50 -34.42
N ASP A 45 37.80 6.69 -34.21
CA ASP A 45 38.96 6.91 -33.34
C ASP A 45 38.57 7.01 -31.85
N MET A 46 37.37 7.52 -31.56
CA MET A 46 36.88 7.74 -30.20
C MET A 46 35.34 7.69 -30.17
N ALA A 47 34.79 7.12 -29.11
CA ALA A 47 33.36 7.18 -28.82
C ALA A 47 33.10 8.00 -27.54
N ILE A 48 32.22 8.98 -27.65
CA ILE A 48 31.72 9.77 -26.50
C ILE A 48 30.25 9.41 -26.30
N ALA A 49 29.98 8.53 -25.35
CA ALA A 49 28.64 8.00 -25.09
C ALA A 49 28.48 7.63 -23.61
N PRO A 50 27.23 7.49 -23.09
CA PRO A 50 26.97 6.92 -21.78
C PRO A 50 27.22 5.40 -21.79
N LEU A 51 28.48 5.00 -21.90
CA LEU A 51 28.92 3.61 -22.01
C LEU A 51 29.45 3.11 -20.66
N THR A 52 28.84 2.06 -20.12
CA THR A 52 29.31 1.42 -18.88
C THR A 52 30.60 0.63 -19.13
N ILE A 53 31.61 0.89 -18.30
CA ILE A 53 32.86 0.12 -18.24
C ILE A 53 32.54 -1.27 -17.67
N THR A 54 32.82 -2.31 -18.45
CA THR A 54 32.66 -3.71 -18.04
C THR A 54 33.93 -4.48 -18.39
N SER A 55 34.24 -5.55 -17.66
CA SER A 55 35.45 -6.35 -17.89
C SER A 55 35.51 -6.92 -19.32
N MET A 56 34.38 -7.32 -19.90
CA MET A 56 34.35 -7.83 -21.28
C MET A 56 34.67 -6.77 -22.31
N ARG A 57 34.25 -5.52 -22.10
CA ARG A 57 34.54 -4.41 -23.01
C ARG A 57 35.99 -3.95 -22.86
N GLU A 58 36.52 -3.93 -21.64
CA GLU A 58 37.91 -3.56 -21.35
C GLU A 58 38.93 -4.52 -21.97
N GLN A 59 38.52 -5.75 -22.33
CA GLN A 59 39.38 -6.70 -23.05
C GLN A 59 39.58 -6.36 -24.53
N VAL A 60 38.70 -5.54 -25.12
CA VAL A 60 38.71 -5.23 -26.56
C VAL A 60 38.87 -3.75 -26.87
N ILE A 61 38.57 -2.87 -25.91
CA ILE A 61 38.73 -1.41 -26.01
C ILE A 61 39.26 -0.82 -24.71
N ASP A 62 39.99 0.28 -24.81
CA ASP A 62 40.47 1.03 -23.65
C ASP A 62 39.48 2.11 -23.21
N PHE A 63 39.37 2.32 -21.90
CA PHE A 63 38.54 3.38 -21.31
C PHE A 63 39.40 4.45 -20.63
N THR A 64 38.87 5.67 -20.60
CA THR A 64 39.39 6.71 -19.72
C THR A 64 38.94 6.47 -18.27
N LYS A 65 39.47 7.26 -17.32
CA LYS A 65 38.96 7.24 -15.95
C LYS A 65 37.48 7.65 -15.94
N PRO A 66 36.63 6.96 -15.18
CA PRO A 66 35.21 7.28 -15.13
C PRO A 66 35.01 8.71 -14.65
N PHE A 67 34.22 9.49 -15.41
CA PHE A 67 33.91 10.89 -15.09
C PHE A 67 32.60 11.04 -14.30
N MET A 68 31.77 9.99 -14.27
CA MET A 68 30.49 9.95 -13.55
C MET A 68 30.25 8.54 -13.00
N THR A 69 29.75 8.45 -11.77
CA THR A 69 29.35 7.19 -11.14
C THR A 69 27.85 6.98 -11.29
N SER A 70 27.45 5.98 -12.07
CA SER A 70 26.05 5.58 -12.22
C SER A 70 25.81 4.21 -11.57
N GLY A 71 24.65 4.03 -10.95
CA GLY A 71 24.22 2.77 -10.33
C GLY A 71 22.87 2.30 -10.85
N ILE A 72 22.52 1.05 -10.52
CA ILE A 72 21.21 0.47 -10.85
C ILE A 72 20.17 1.04 -9.88
N SER A 73 19.04 1.53 -10.41
CA SER A 73 17.92 2.01 -9.62
C SER A 73 16.61 1.42 -10.14
N ILE A 74 15.68 1.13 -9.22
CA ILE A 74 14.35 0.61 -9.56
C ILE A 74 13.38 1.79 -9.61
N MET A 75 12.78 2.02 -10.77
CA MET A 75 11.74 3.03 -10.93
C MET A 75 10.35 2.40 -10.78
N MET A 76 9.56 2.90 -9.83
CA MET A 76 8.18 2.46 -9.60
C MET A 76 7.20 3.62 -9.75
N LYS A 77 6.01 3.31 -10.26
CA LYS A 77 4.92 4.29 -10.32
C LYS A 77 4.48 4.64 -8.90
N LYS A 78 4.35 5.94 -8.61
CA LYS A 78 3.80 6.42 -7.33
C LYS A 78 2.39 5.84 -7.13
N PRO A 79 2.09 5.16 -6.00
CA PRO A 79 0.74 4.66 -5.77
C PRO A 79 -0.24 5.83 -5.68
N LEU A 80 -1.42 5.64 -6.25
CA LEU A 80 -2.53 6.56 -6.03
C LEU A 80 -2.91 6.47 -4.55
N ARG A 81 -3.00 7.62 -3.88
CA ARG A 81 -3.54 7.66 -2.51
C ARG A 81 -5.03 7.37 -2.61
N ASP A 82 -5.47 6.34 -1.89
CA ASP A 82 -6.91 6.11 -1.69
C ASP A 82 -7.49 7.33 -0.94
N PRO A 83 -8.54 7.99 -1.44
CA PRO A 83 -9.18 9.08 -0.71
C PRO A 83 -9.58 8.59 0.69
N SER A 84 -9.10 9.27 1.73
CA SER A 84 -9.50 8.99 3.11
C SER A 84 -11.01 9.25 3.25
N GLY A 85 -11.81 8.20 3.24
CA GLY A 85 -13.24 8.29 3.48
C GLY A 85 -13.54 8.64 4.93
N VAL A 86 -14.62 9.38 5.17
CA VAL A 86 -15.11 9.74 6.52
C VAL A 86 -15.47 8.52 7.37
N PHE A 87 -15.69 7.35 6.75
CA PHE A 87 -16.01 6.08 7.40
C PHE A 87 -14.82 5.13 7.55
N ASN A 88 -13.58 5.60 7.35
CA ASN A 88 -12.38 4.77 7.55
C ASN A 88 -12.26 4.19 8.97
N PHE A 89 -12.93 4.79 9.96
CA PHE A 89 -13.01 4.24 11.32
C PHE A 89 -13.82 2.93 11.41
N MET A 90 -14.71 2.65 10.46
CA MET A 90 -15.49 1.41 10.39
C MET A 90 -14.77 0.29 9.66
N TYR A 91 -13.78 0.63 8.82
CA TYR A 91 -12.96 -0.33 8.06
C TYR A 91 -12.27 -1.44 8.88
N PRO A 92 -11.83 -1.25 10.14
CA PRO A 92 -11.23 -2.35 10.91
C PRO A 92 -12.20 -3.50 11.22
N LEU A 93 -13.52 -3.31 11.03
CA LEU A 93 -14.53 -4.31 11.30
C LEU A 93 -15.38 -4.61 10.05
N SER A 94 -15.50 -5.89 9.70
CA SER A 94 -16.31 -6.33 8.55
C SER A 94 -17.78 -5.93 8.69
N GLU A 95 -18.43 -5.65 7.55
CA GLU A 95 -19.86 -5.33 7.46
C GLU A 95 -20.75 -6.42 8.09
N GLU A 96 -20.34 -7.68 8.01
CA GLU A 96 -21.04 -8.81 8.61
C GLU A 96 -21.11 -8.70 10.14
N ILE A 97 -20.04 -8.24 10.78
CA ILE A 97 -19.97 -8.14 12.24
C ILE A 97 -20.83 -6.97 12.73
N TRP A 98 -20.91 -5.88 11.97
CA TRP A 98 -21.83 -4.77 12.27
C TRP A 98 -23.29 -5.23 12.26
N ILE A 99 -23.69 -6.01 11.25
CA ILE A 99 -25.04 -6.59 11.17
C ILE A 99 -25.28 -7.55 12.35
N CYS A 100 -24.31 -8.41 12.64
CA CYS A 100 -24.38 -9.34 13.76
C CYS A 100 -24.55 -8.62 15.11
N ALA A 101 -23.81 -7.53 15.33
CA ALA A 101 -23.89 -6.71 16.54
C ALA A 101 -25.29 -6.09 16.72
N ILE A 102 -25.87 -5.54 15.65
CA ILE A 102 -27.23 -4.98 15.69
C ILE A 102 -28.26 -6.09 16.00
N CYS A 103 -28.15 -7.24 15.32
CA CYS A 103 -29.03 -8.39 15.55
C CYS A 103 -28.93 -8.92 17.00
N ALA A 104 -27.73 -9.00 17.55
CA ALA A 104 -27.50 -9.42 18.94
C ALA A 104 -28.13 -8.43 19.92
N CYS A 105 -27.95 -7.12 19.72
CA CYS A 105 -28.58 -6.08 20.56
C CYS A 105 -30.10 -6.20 20.56
N VAL A 106 -30.73 -6.41 19.40
CA VAL A 106 -32.18 -6.59 19.28
C VAL A 106 -32.62 -7.89 19.96
N GLY A 107 -31.92 -9.00 19.71
CA GLY A 107 -32.22 -10.30 20.30
C GLY A 107 -32.18 -10.29 21.83
N VAL A 108 -31.12 -9.73 22.42
CA VAL A 108 -30.99 -9.59 23.88
C VAL A 108 -32.10 -8.70 24.45
N SER A 109 -32.43 -7.59 23.77
CA SER A 109 -33.53 -6.72 24.20
C SER A 109 -34.88 -7.43 24.20
N ILE A 110 -35.16 -8.30 23.22
CA ILE A 110 -36.40 -9.10 23.15
C ILE A 110 -36.43 -10.12 24.29
N VAL A 111 -35.33 -10.86 24.51
CA VAL A 111 -35.23 -11.84 25.60
C VAL A 111 -35.47 -11.17 26.96
N LEU A 112 -34.81 -10.04 27.22
CA LEU A 112 -35.02 -9.27 28.46
C LEU A 112 -36.46 -8.80 28.63
N PHE A 113 -37.12 -8.33 27.56
CA PHE A 113 -38.52 -7.94 27.59
C PHE A 113 -39.47 -9.12 27.88
N LEU A 114 -39.21 -10.30 27.31
CA LEU A 114 -40.01 -11.50 27.58
C LEU A 114 -39.82 -11.95 29.04
N VAL A 115 -38.57 -12.00 29.53
CA VAL A 115 -38.26 -12.38 30.91
C VAL A 115 -38.92 -11.42 31.90
N SER A 116 -38.82 -10.11 31.68
CA SER A 116 -39.46 -9.12 32.57
C SER A 116 -40.99 -9.19 32.54
N ARG A 117 -41.60 -9.67 31.45
CA ARG A 117 -43.05 -9.83 31.33
C ARG A 117 -43.57 -11.13 31.95
N PHE A 118 -42.78 -12.21 31.89
CA PHE A 118 -43.15 -13.54 32.38
C PHE A 118 -42.66 -13.85 33.80
N SER A 119 -41.69 -13.11 34.32
CA SER A 119 -41.25 -13.25 35.72
C SER A 119 -42.03 -12.28 36.62
N PRO A 120 -43.03 -12.75 37.38
CA PRO A 120 -43.76 -11.90 38.34
C PRO A 120 -42.92 -11.43 39.53
N TYR A 121 -41.64 -11.85 39.66
CA TYR A 121 -40.72 -11.41 40.72
C TYR A 121 -40.06 -10.05 40.46
N GLU A 122 -40.05 -9.59 39.20
CA GLU A 122 -39.49 -8.28 38.78
C GLU A 122 -40.46 -7.11 39.03
N TRP A 123 -41.66 -7.41 39.52
CA TRP A 123 -42.69 -6.41 39.77
C TRP A 123 -42.42 -5.71 41.10
N LYS A 124 -41.73 -4.57 41.03
CA LYS A 124 -41.44 -3.74 42.21
C LYS A 124 -42.74 -3.08 42.68
N VAL A 125 -43.11 -3.35 43.93
CA VAL A 125 -44.19 -2.63 44.60
C VAL A 125 -43.60 -1.34 45.16
N THR A 126 -43.83 -0.23 44.45
CA THR A 126 -43.41 1.07 44.98
C THR A 126 -44.51 1.58 45.92
N GLU A 127 -44.26 1.53 47.22
CA GLU A 127 -45.13 2.15 48.22
C GLU A 127 -44.92 3.65 48.23
N THR A 128 -45.80 4.39 47.56
CA THR A 128 -45.96 5.83 47.80
C THR A 128 -47.03 6.00 48.88
N TYR A 129 -46.87 6.97 49.79
CA TYR A 129 -47.66 7.25 51.01
C TYR A 129 -49.22 7.26 50.89
N ARG A 130 -49.78 7.01 49.70
CA ARG A 130 -51.22 6.93 49.43
C ARG A 130 -51.66 5.83 48.45
N LYS A 131 -50.75 5.07 47.83
CA LYS A 131 -51.09 3.99 46.88
C LYS A 131 -49.88 3.10 46.57
N SER A 132 -50.08 1.78 46.62
CA SER A 132 -49.12 0.81 46.08
C SER A 132 -49.31 0.69 44.56
N VAL A 133 -48.35 1.18 43.77
CA VAL A 133 -48.35 0.97 42.32
C VAL A 133 -47.35 -0.13 42.02
N VAL A 134 -47.83 -1.20 41.36
CA VAL A 134 -46.98 -2.25 40.83
C VAL A 134 -46.50 -1.76 39.46
N SER A 135 -45.21 -1.46 39.34
CA SER A 135 -44.60 -1.00 38.09
C SER A 135 -43.42 -1.89 37.69
N ASN A 136 -43.38 -2.24 36.42
CA ASN A 136 -42.23 -2.92 35.80
C ASN A 136 -41.41 -1.87 35.03
N ASP A 137 -40.17 -1.67 35.43
CA ASP A 137 -39.28 -0.66 34.84
C ASP A 137 -38.74 -1.09 33.45
N PHE A 138 -38.77 -2.40 33.13
CA PHE A 138 -38.32 -2.95 31.85
C PHE A 138 -39.45 -3.02 30.81
N SER A 139 -39.76 -1.88 30.19
CA SER A 139 -40.51 -1.83 28.91
C SER A 139 -39.59 -2.11 27.70
N MET A 140 -40.13 -2.46 26.53
CA MET A 140 -39.33 -2.78 25.32
C MET A 140 -38.31 -1.70 24.96
N ARG A 141 -38.67 -0.41 25.14
CA ARG A 141 -37.78 0.73 24.88
C ARG A 141 -36.67 0.85 25.93
N ASN A 142 -36.99 0.55 27.18
CA ASN A 142 -36.05 0.62 28.30
C ASN A 142 -35.05 -0.54 28.25
N SER A 143 -35.50 -1.75 27.86
CA SER A 143 -34.62 -2.88 27.61
C SER A 143 -33.64 -2.61 26.46
N LEU A 144 -34.11 -1.96 25.38
CA LEU A 144 -33.24 -1.60 24.26
C LEU A 144 -32.19 -0.57 24.67
N TRP A 145 -32.59 0.46 25.45
CA TRP A 145 -31.66 1.44 26.01
C TRP A 145 -30.65 0.80 26.97
N PHE A 146 -31.10 -0.13 27.82
CA PHE A 146 -30.23 -0.87 28.74
C PHE A 146 -29.14 -1.65 27.99
N VAL A 147 -29.50 -2.39 26.94
CA VAL A 147 -28.56 -3.19 26.14
C VAL A 147 -27.54 -2.30 25.41
N ILE A 148 -27.96 -1.15 24.89
CA ILE A 148 -27.07 -0.19 24.25
C ILE A 148 -26.10 0.40 25.27
N ALA A 149 -26.62 0.85 26.42
CA ALA A 149 -25.80 1.43 27.49
C ALA A 149 -24.76 0.41 28.00
N SER A 150 -25.17 -0.83 28.28
CA SER A 150 -24.25 -1.88 28.74
C SER A 150 -23.18 -2.21 27.70
N SER A 151 -23.53 -2.29 26.42
CA SER A 151 -22.59 -2.59 25.33
C SER A 151 -21.54 -1.48 25.15
N LEU A 152 -21.96 -0.23 25.29
CA LEU A 152 -21.09 0.93 25.24
C LEU A 152 -20.32 1.16 26.55
N HIS A 153 -20.43 0.24 27.52
CA HIS A 153 -19.88 0.37 28.88
C HIS A 153 -20.33 1.67 29.58
N GLN A 154 -21.49 2.19 29.19
CA GLN A 154 -22.14 3.34 29.77
C GLN A 154 -23.09 2.87 30.88
N ARG A 155 -23.08 3.58 32.01
CA ARG A 155 -23.97 3.27 33.13
C ARG A 155 -25.43 3.49 32.72
N SER A 156 -26.28 2.50 32.96
CA SER A 156 -27.75 2.63 32.90
C SER A 156 -28.30 2.82 34.31
N ASP A 157 -29.34 3.65 34.45
CA ASP A 157 -30.07 3.82 35.73
C ASP A 157 -31.10 2.70 35.98
N LEU A 158 -31.14 1.69 35.10
CA LEU A 158 -32.07 0.57 35.13
C LEU A 158 -31.33 -0.67 35.60
N PHE A 159 -31.79 -1.26 36.70
CA PHE A 159 -31.24 -2.48 37.28
C PHE A 159 -32.30 -3.60 37.20
N PRO A 160 -31.99 -4.78 36.63
CA PRO A 160 -32.78 -5.99 36.85
C PRO A 160 -32.78 -6.28 38.36
#